data_AF-A0A7K2X0J8-F1
#
_entry.id   AF-A0A7K2X0J8-F1
#
_cell.length_a   1.000
_cell.length_b   1.000
_cell.length_c   1.000
_cell.angle_alpha   90.00
_cell.angle_beta   90.00
_cell.angle_gamma   90.00
#
_symmetry.space_group_name_H-M   'P 1'
#
loop_
_entity.id
_entity.type
_entity.pdbx_description
1 polymer ?
#
loop_
_entity_poly.entity_id
_entity_poly.type
_entity_poly.pdbx_seq_one_letter_code
_entity_poly.pdbx_strand_id
1 'polypeptide(L)'
;MGVRAVRSPDSVRAADILAMHRLARKGDGVQPLLRWLARRTGCWAGLVDTAGTVQAASSEERDSETITLVADGLREMRERGLRTFLAGSSPERSGALLAVDLPGDRPPSEPSGLVLAVVGPDPLRTAAPADAVPLLAVSWGAMENERTRRRVEVADARGREAVLHLLMAGNLTTAHQIAAALAPRLYDPARFHVVECGRDRRAETIRICAELTGGRAWIVRCPVYSDHVLVVASTTPVPAGARPLEAALTAAIEGCVVGTGDALALRDTAVGYQQAFHALAVAR
;
A
#
# COMPACT_ATOMS: atom_id res chain seq x y z
N MET A 1 -46.49 -20.19 -18.09
CA MET A 1 -45.50 -21.19 -17.65
C MET A 1 -44.16 -20.84 -18.28
N GLY A 2 -43.30 -20.12 -17.57
CA GLY A 2 -41.98 -19.73 -18.08
C GLY A 2 -40.98 -20.85 -17.82
N VAL A 3 -40.48 -21.49 -18.88
CA VAL A 3 -39.39 -22.47 -18.80
C VAL A 3 -38.16 -21.75 -18.29
N ARG A 4 -37.77 -22.04 -17.04
CA ARG A 4 -36.56 -21.52 -16.42
C ARG A 4 -35.38 -22.16 -17.16
N ALA A 5 -34.76 -21.44 -18.08
CA ALA A 5 -33.63 -21.92 -18.86
C ALA A 5 -32.54 -22.42 -17.92
N VAL A 6 -32.32 -23.74 -17.92
CA VAL A 6 -31.22 -24.37 -17.18
C VAL A 6 -29.94 -23.90 -17.84
N ARG A 7 -29.17 -23.09 -17.12
CA ARG A 7 -27.88 -22.57 -17.59
C ARG A 7 -26.91 -23.74 -17.77
N SER A 8 -26.25 -23.81 -18.93
CA SER A 8 -25.16 -24.75 -19.17
C SER A 8 -24.06 -24.56 -18.11
N PRO A 9 -23.41 -25.64 -17.61
CA PRO A 9 -22.32 -25.55 -16.64
C PRO A 9 -21.20 -24.58 -17.06
N ASP A 10 -20.90 -24.46 -18.36
CA ASP A 10 -19.91 -23.51 -18.87
C ASP A 10 -20.34 -22.06 -18.70
N SER A 11 -21.62 -21.76 -18.90
CA SER A 11 -22.18 -20.41 -18.71
C SER A 11 -22.19 -19.98 -17.24
N VAL A 12 -22.28 -20.96 -16.32
CA VAL A 12 -22.22 -20.74 -14.88
C VAL A 12 -20.78 -20.46 -14.46
N ARG A 13 -19.81 -21.27 -14.91
CA ARG A 13 -18.39 -21.04 -14.64
C ARG A 13 -17.90 -19.71 -15.21
N ALA A 14 -18.29 -19.36 -16.44
CA ALA A 14 -17.95 -18.06 -17.03
C ALA A 14 -18.51 -16.88 -16.22
N ALA A 15 -19.75 -16.99 -15.72
CA ALA A 15 -20.34 -15.98 -14.85
C ALA A 15 -19.60 -15.85 -13.51
N ASP A 16 -19.17 -16.98 -12.94
CA ASP A 16 -18.37 -17.02 -11.71
C ASP A 16 -17.02 -16.32 -11.88
N ILE A 17 -16.29 -16.62 -12.96
CA ILE A 17 -15.03 -15.97 -13.31
C ILE A 17 -15.21 -14.45 -13.47
N LEU A 18 -16.23 -14.02 -14.21
CA LEU A 18 -16.52 -12.58 -14.39
C LEU A 18 -16.87 -11.89 -13.07
N ALA A 19 -17.60 -12.56 -12.17
CA ALA A 19 -17.90 -12.02 -10.85
C ALA A 19 -16.64 -11.84 -10.01
N MET A 20 -15.76 -12.85 -9.97
CA MET A 20 -14.50 -12.79 -9.22
C MET A 20 -13.57 -11.70 -9.76
N HIS A 21 -13.40 -11.57 -11.08
CA HIS A 21 -12.60 -10.49 -11.67
C HIS A 21 -13.12 -9.09 -11.29
N ARG A 22 -14.43 -8.90 -11.19
CA ARG A 22 -15.00 -7.62 -10.75
C ARG A 22 -14.66 -7.31 -9.29
N LEU A 23 -14.62 -8.33 -8.43
CA LEU A 23 -14.25 -8.19 -7.02
C LEU A 23 -12.74 -7.92 -6.86
N ALA A 24 -11.90 -8.64 -7.61
CA ALA A 24 -10.44 -8.51 -7.57
C ALA A 24 -9.92 -7.12 -8.01
N ARG A 25 -10.67 -6.36 -8.81
CA ARG A 25 -10.27 -5.03 -9.29
C ARG A 25 -10.29 -3.94 -8.20
N LYS A 26 -10.94 -4.18 -7.06
CA LYS A 26 -10.95 -3.22 -5.95
C LYS A 26 -9.72 -3.45 -5.08
N GLY A 27 -9.14 -2.38 -4.53
CA GLY A 27 -7.91 -2.44 -3.72
C GLY A 27 -8.03 -3.30 -2.43
N ASP A 28 -9.24 -3.71 -2.07
CA ASP A 28 -9.58 -4.58 -0.95
C ASP A 28 -10.10 -5.96 -1.38
N GLY A 29 -9.85 -6.39 -2.62
CA GLY A 29 -10.50 -7.53 -3.30
C GLY A 29 -10.44 -8.88 -2.59
N VAL A 30 -9.48 -9.09 -1.68
CA VAL A 30 -9.32 -10.34 -0.90
C VAL A 30 -10.58 -10.68 -0.08
N GLN A 31 -11.03 -9.76 0.76
CA GLN A 31 -12.15 -10.02 1.68
C GLN A 31 -13.51 -10.19 0.95
N PRO A 32 -13.83 -9.39 -0.09
CA PRO A 32 -14.99 -9.64 -0.95
C PRO A 32 -14.92 -10.97 -1.70
N LEU A 33 -13.74 -11.39 -2.19
CA LEU A 33 -13.55 -12.67 -2.88
C LEU A 33 -13.79 -13.86 -1.95
N LEU A 34 -13.21 -13.86 -0.75
CA LEU A 34 -13.41 -14.94 0.24
C LEU A 34 -14.89 -15.05 0.65
N ARG A 35 -15.56 -13.91 0.89
CA ARG A 35 -17.00 -13.89 1.18
C ARG A 35 -17.84 -14.39 0.00
N TRP A 36 -17.43 -14.08 -1.23
CA TRP A 36 -18.10 -14.57 -2.43
C TRP A 36 -17.91 -16.08 -2.59
N LEU A 37 -16.69 -16.59 -2.40
CA LEU A 37 -16.37 -18.02 -2.42
C LEU A 37 -17.21 -18.78 -1.41
N ALA A 38 -17.25 -18.31 -0.16
CA ALA A 38 -18.01 -18.95 0.90
C ALA A 38 -19.51 -19.05 0.57
N ARG A 39 -20.09 -17.99 -0.01
CA ARG A 39 -21.49 -18.03 -0.48
C ARG A 39 -21.68 -18.97 -1.67
N ARG A 40 -20.68 -19.10 -2.55
CA ARG A 40 -20.76 -19.92 -3.76
C ARG A 40 -20.65 -21.41 -3.47
N THR A 41 -19.77 -21.78 -2.55
CA THR A 41 -19.51 -23.17 -2.14
C THR A 41 -20.39 -23.60 -0.97
N GLY A 42 -20.87 -22.66 -0.16
CA GLY A 42 -21.50 -22.96 1.14
C GLY A 42 -20.47 -23.39 2.20
N CYS A 43 -19.18 -23.18 1.93
CA CYS A 43 -18.08 -23.56 2.81
C CYS A 43 -17.46 -22.32 3.47
N TRP A 44 -16.75 -22.50 4.58
CA TRP A 44 -15.85 -21.48 5.08
C TRP A 44 -14.67 -21.32 4.11
N ALA A 45 -14.21 -20.09 3.87
CA ALA A 45 -13.05 -19.81 3.03
C ALA A 45 -12.09 -18.85 3.73
N GLY A 46 -10.80 -19.19 3.78
CA GLY A 46 -9.79 -18.34 4.37
C GLY A 46 -8.42 -18.47 3.72
N LEU A 47 -7.64 -17.41 3.82
CA LEU A 47 -6.22 -17.40 3.49
C LEU A 47 -5.43 -17.62 4.76
N VAL A 48 -4.59 -18.65 4.75
CA VAL A 48 -3.75 -19.06 5.88
C VAL A 48 -2.30 -19.05 5.45
N ASP A 49 -1.42 -18.63 6.35
CA ASP A 49 0.00 -18.75 6.11
C ASP A 49 0.53 -20.16 6.42
N THR A 50 1.80 -20.40 6.12
CA THR A 50 2.47 -21.69 6.40
C THR A 50 2.60 -22.00 7.88
N ALA A 51 2.43 -21.04 8.78
CA ALA A 51 2.35 -21.26 10.23
C ALA A 51 0.93 -21.62 10.69
N GLY A 52 -0.07 -21.55 9.81
CA GLY A 52 -1.47 -21.78 10.13
C GLY A 52 -2.21 -20.56 10.66
N THR A 53 -1.59 -19.37 10.61
CA THR A 53 -2.24 -18.12 11.01
C THR A 53 -3.18 -17.67 9.89
N VAL A 54 -4.42 -17.36 10.25
CA VAL A 54 -5.39 -16.81 9.30
C VAL A 54 -5.04 -15.35 9.02
N GLN A 55 -4.83 -15.07 7.75
CA GLN A 55 -4.51 -13.76 7.22
C GLN A 55 -5.77 -13.01 6.76
N ALA A 56 -6.75 -13.73 6.23
CA ALA A 56 -8.08 -13.22 5.90
C ALA A 56 -9.09 -14.37 5.86
N ALA A 57 -10.37 -14.12 6.16
CA ALA A 57 -11.39 -15.16 6.17
C ALA A 57 -12.77 -14.62 5.80
N SER A 58 -13.63 -15.46 5.24
CA SER A 58 -15.01 -15.12 4.89
C SER A 58 -15.88 -14.79 6.11
N SER A 59 -15.53 -15.35 7.27
CA SER A 59 -16.11 -15.09 8.59
C SER A 59 -15.01 -15.16 9.65
N GLU A 60 -15.11 -14.35 10.70
CA GLU A 60 -14.17 -14.35 11.84
C GLU A 60 -14.35 -15.58 12.74
N GLU A 61 -15.58 -16.08 12.85
CA GLU A 61 -15.90 -17.27 13.61
C GLU A 61 -15.42 -18.53 12.88
N ARG A 62 -14.56 -19.29 13.55
CA ARG A 62 -14.11 -20.63 13.16
C ARG A 62 -14.37 -21.56 14.34
N ASP A 63 -14.98 -22.70 14.06
CA ASP A 63 -15.03 -23.75 15.07
C ASP A 63 -13.65 -24.42 15.22
N SER A 64 -13.45 -25.06 16.38
CA SER A 64 -12.21 -25.75 16.72
C SER A 64 -11.85 -26.82 15.68
N GLU A 65 -12.85 -27.49 15.11
CA GLU A 65 -12.66 -28.54 14.10
C GLU A 65 -12.07 -27.99 12.79
N THR A 66 -12.56 -26.84 12.31
CA THR A 66 -12.02 -26.17 11.11
C THR A 66 -10.56 -25.79 11.33
N ILE A 67 -10.22 -25.32 12.54
CA ILE A 67 -8.85 -24.95 12.89
C ILE A 67 -7.94 -26.20 12.84
N THR A 68 -8.35 -27.29 13.47
CA THR A 68 -7.59 -28.55 13.48
C THR A 68 -7.43 -29.12 12.07
N LEU A 69 -8.52 -29.19 11.29
CA LEU A 69 -8.50 -29.71 9.91
C LEU A 69 -7.56 -28.94 9.00
N VAL A 70 -7.55 -27.60 9.09
CA VAL A 70 -6.63 -26.76 8.31
C VAL A 70 -5.19 -26.96 8.78
N ALA A 71 -4.94 -27.00 10.09
CA ALA A 71 -3.59 -27.20 10.64
C ALA A 71 -2.99 -28.56 10.21
N ASP A 72 -3.76 -29.64 10.34
CA ASP A 72 -3.35 -30.98 9.94
C ASP A 72 -3.14 -31.06 8.42
N GLY A 73 -4.08 -30.51 7.64
CA GLY A 73 -3.93 -30.48 6.19
C GLY A 73 -2.72 -29.67 5.74
N LEU A 74 -2.40 -28.55 6.39
CA LEU A 74 -1.20 -27.75 6.10
C LEU A 74 0.09 -28.49 6.47
N ARG A 75 0.07 -29.27 7.55
CA ARG A 75 1.21 -30.12 7.92
C ARG A 75 1.45 -31.20 6.87
N GLU A 76 0.42 -31.95 6.51
CA GLU A 76 0.49 -33.00 5.47
C GLU A 76 0.88 -32.44 4.10
N MET A 77 0.29 -31.31 3.70
CA MET A 77 0.61 -30.63 2.44
C MET A 77 2.09 -30.24 2.38
N ARG A 78 2.67 -29.77 3.50
CA ARG A 78 4.10 -29.41 3.59
C ARG A 78 5.03 -30.62 3.60
N GLU A 79 4.75 -31.61 4.46
CA GLU A 79 5.56 -32.83 4.57
C GLU A 79 5.67 -33.57 3.23
N ARG A 80 4.62 -33.48 2.41
CA ARG A 80 4.55 -34.13 1.09
C ARG A 80 4.93 -33.23 -0.07
N GLY A 81 5.24 -31.95 0.17
CA GLY A 81 5.58 -30.98 -0.88
C GLY A 81 4.46 -30.75 -1.90
N LEU A 82 3.20 -30.82 -1.48
CA LEU A 82 2.04 -30.70 -2.37
C LEU A 82 1.61 -29.24 -2.53
N ARG A 83 1.10 -28.88 -3.72
CA ARG A 83 0.48 -27.57 -3.98
C ARG A 83 -1.02 -27.56 -3.73
N THR A 84 -1.65 -28.72 -3.77
CA THR A 84 -3.07 -28.89 -3.48
C THR A 84 -3.23 -30.11 -2.59
N PHE A 85 -4.03 -29.99 -1.55
CA PHE A 85 -4.32 -31.08 -0.63
C PHE A 85 -5.80 -31.08 -0.27
N LEU A 86 -6.44 -32.25 -0.35
CA LEU A 86 -7.79 -32.45 0.16
C LEU A 86 -7.69 -33.20 1.47
N ALA A 87 -7.97 -32.51 2.56
CA ALA A 87 -8.10 -33.10 3.89
C ALA A 87 -9.54 -33.56 4.10
N GLY A 88 -9.73 -34.74 4.67
CA GLY A 88 -11.05 -35.24 5.04
C GLY A 88 -11.03 -35.75 6.46
N SER A 89 -11.90 -35.21 7.32
CA SER A 89 -12.16 -35.76 8.65
C SER A 89 -13.45 -36.57 8.70
N SER A 90 -14.41 -36.25 7.84
CA SER A 90 -15.74 -36.89 7.73
C SER A 90 -16.37 -36.56 6.37
N PRO A 91 -17.30 -37.38 5.84
CA PRO A 91 -18.12 -37.02 4.67
C PRO A 91 -18.88 -35.71 4.83
N GLU A 92 -19.11 -35.23 6.06
CA GLU A 92 -19.79 -33.96 6.32
C GLU A 92 -18.84 -32.75 6.40
N ARG A 93 -17.52 -33.00 6.48
CA ARG A 93 -16.53 -31.94 6.69
C ARG A 93 -15.17 -32.32 6.11
N SER A 94 -14.89 -31.71 4.95
CA SER A 94 -13.65 -31.80 4.20
C SER A 94 -13.03 -30.42 4.01
N GLY A 95 -11.72 -30.37 3.83
CA GLY A 95 -10.94 -29.15 3.63
C GLY A 95 -10.13 -29.22 2.35
N ALA A 96 -10.38 -28.34 1.40
CA ALA A 96 -9.52 -28.15 0.24
C ALA A 96 -8.50 -27.05 0.53
N LEU A 97 -7.23 -27.41 0.47
CA LEU A 97 -6.09 -26.52 0.62
C LEU A 97 -5.42 -26.34 -0.74
N LEU A 98 -5.31 -25.09 -1.20
CA LEU A 98 -4.71 -24.73 -2.47
C LEU A 98 -3.63 -23.69 -2.25
N ALA A 99 -2.39 -23.97 -2.64
CA ALA A 99 -1.30 -23.02 -2.58
C ALA A 99 -1.63 -21.78 -3.42
N VAL A 100 -1.36 -20.60 -2.88
CA VAL A 100 -1.58 -19.32 -3.55
C VAL A 100 -0.24 -18.79 -4.02
N ASP A 101 0.01 -18.87 -5.33
CA ASP A 101 1.25 -18.42 -5.94
C ASP A 101 1.30 -16.89 -6.00
N LEU A 102 2.00 -16.29 -5.03
CA LEU A 102 2.14 -14.85 -4.94
C LEU A 102 3.05 -14.32 -6.07
N PRO A 103 2.65 -13.26 -6.78
CA PRO A 103 3.49 -12.66 -7.81
C PRO A 103 4.76 -12.03 -7.22
N GLY A 104 5.93 -12.36 -7.77
CA GLY A 104 7.23 -11.78 -7.38
C GLY A 104 8.44 -12.64 -7.79
N ASP A 105 9.66 -12.11 -7.60
CA ASP A 105 10.96 -12.75 -7.89
C ASP A 105 11.32 -13.87 -6.87
N ARG A 106 10.32 -14.60 -6.36
CA ARG A 106 10.61 -15.78 -5.55
C ARG A 106 10.96 -16.93 -6.50
N PRO A 107 12.07 -17.67 -6.28
CA PRO A 107 12.37 -18.83 -7.10
C PRO A 107 11.15 -19.79 -7.09
N PRO A 108 10.77 -20.36 -8.25
CA PRO A 108 9.55 -21.17 -8.40
C PRO A 108 9.54 -22.45 -7.53
N SER A 109 10.68 -22.78 -6.92
CA SER A 109 10.88 -23.91 -6.01
C SER A 109 10.52 -23.64 -4.55
N GLU A 110 10.28 -22.39 -4.14
CA GLU A 110 9.80 -22.10 -2.79
C GLU A 110 8.28 -21.94 -2.79
N PRO A 111 7.52 -22.80 -2.08
CA PRO A 111 6.08 -22.64 -1.96
C PRO A 111 5.79 -21.26 -1.36
N SER A 112 4.93 -20.50 -2.04
CA SER A 112 4.42 -19.25 -1.50
C SER A 112 3.83 -19.52 -0.12
N GLY A 113 4.17 -18.68 0.86
CA GLY A 113 3.81 -18.87 2.26
C GLY A 113 2.31 -18.74 2.57
N LEU A 114 1.43 -18.81 1.56
CA LEU A 114 0.00 -18.56 1.65
C LEU A 114 -0.80 -19.67 0.96
N VAL A 115 -1.86 -20.13 1.62
CA VAL A 115 -2.74 -21.21 1.17
C VAL A 115 -4.19 -20.76 1.30
N LEU A 116 -5.00 -21.01 0.28
CA LEU A 116 -6.45 -20.90 0.34
C LEU A 116 -6.99 -22.19 0.97
N ALA A 117 -7.65 -22.06 2.11
CA ALA A 117 -8.40 -23.11 2.77
C ALA A 117 -9.89 -22.93 2.52
N VAL A 118 -10.55 -23.96 1.98
CA VAL A 118 -12.00 -24.03 1.83
C VAL A 118 -12.52 -25.24 2.60
N VAL A 119 -13.33 -25.01 3.63
CA VAL A 119 -13.74 -26.06 4.58
C VAL A 119 -15.26 -26.17 4.65
N GLY A 120 -15.77 -27.36 4.42
CA GLY A 120 -17.21 -27.67 4.43
C GLY A 120 -17.48 -29.07 3.86
N PRO A 121 -18.75 -29.42 3.61
CA PRO A 121 -19.13 -30.77 3.18
C PRO A 121 -18.60 -31.13 1.78
N ASP A 122 -18.58 -30.17 0.85
CA ASP A 122 -18.07 -30.37 -0.51
C ASP A 122 -17.33 -29.12 -1.00
N PRO A 123 -16.07 -28.93 -0.56
CA PRO A 123 -15.31 -27.70 -0.84
C PRO A 123 -14.96 -27.55 -2.33
N LEU A 124 -14.96 -28.65 -3.10
CA LEU A 124 -14.60 -28.68 -4.52
C LEU A 124 -15.77 -29.00 -5.45
N ARG A 125 -17.02 -28.87 -4.96
CA ARG A 125 -18.25 -29.01 -5.77
C ARG A 125 -18.23 -28.22 -7.07
N THR A 126 -17.51 -27.10 -7.06
CA THR A 126 -17.33 -26.21 -8.21
C THR A 126 -15.85 -25.93 -8.42
N ALA A 127 -15.47 -25.52 -9.63
CA ALA A 127 -14.11 -25.06 -9.93
C ALA A 127 -13.77 -23.69 -9.29
N ALA A 128 -14.72 -23.02 -8.62
CA ALA A 128 -14.57 -21.66 -8.12
C ALA A 128 -13.37 -21.47 -7.16
N PRO A 129 -13.06 -22.39 -6.22
CA PRO A 129 -11.85 -22.26 -5.39
C PRO A 129 -10.56 -22.23 -6.20
N ALA A 130 -10.43 -23.12 -7.19
CA ALA A 130 -9.26 -23.17 -8.06
C ALA A 130 -9.16 -21.93 -8.94
N ASP A 131 -10.28 -21.50 -9.54
CA ASP A 131 -10.35 -20.30 -10.37
C ASP A 131 -10.10 -19.01 -9.56
N ALA A 132 -10.32 -19.02 -8.24
CA ALA A 132 -10.07 -17.88 -7.36
C ALA A 132 -8.61 -17.73 -6.91
N VAL A 133 -7.82 -18.82 -6.90
CA VAL A 133 -6.43 -18.79 -6.42
C VAL A 133 -5.59 -17.70 -7.11
N PRO A 134 -5.55 -17.56 -8.44
CA PRO A 134 -4.77 -16.51 -9.10
C PRO A 134 -5.28 -15.10 -8.78
N LEU A 135 -6.59 -14.93 -8.61
CA LEU A 135 -7.20 -13.63 -8.29
C LEU A 135 -6.90 -13.22 -6.85
N LEU A 136 -6.92 -14.17 -5.92
CA LEU A 136 -6.50 -13.96 -4.54
C LEU A 136 -5.01 -13.64 -4.46
N ALA A 137 -4.15 -14.32 -5.24
CA ALA A 137 -2.73 -14.02 -5.30
C ALA A 137 -2.44 -12.57 -5.70
N VAL A 138 -3.05 -12.11 -6.79
CA VAL A 138 -2.88 -10.72 -7.27
C VAL A 138 -3.46 -9.72 -6.27
N SER A 139 -4.67 -9.97 -5.74
CA SER A 139 -5.32 -9.07 -4.78
C SER A 139 -4.53 -8.96 -3.48
N TRP A 140 -4.00 -10.09 -2.99
CA TRP A 140 -3.16 -10.14 -1.79
C TRP A 140 -1.84 -9.41 -2.02
N GLY A 141 -1.16 -9.67 -3.13
CA GLY A 141 0.08 -8.99 -3.50
C GLY A 141 -0.11 -7.48 -3.61
N ALA A 142 -1.19 -7.01 -4.24
CA ALA A 142 -1.51 -5.59 -4.33
C ALA A 142 -1.75 -4.96 -2.94
N MET A 143 -2.51 -5.64 -2.07
CA MET A 143 -2.79 -5.17 -0.71
C MET A 143 -1.50 -5.08 0.14
N GLU A 144 -0.65 -6.10 0.11
CA GLU A 144 0.59 -6.12 0.91
C GLU A 144 1.64 -5.14 0.37
N ASN A 145 1.71 -4.97 -0.96
CA ASN A 145 2.55 -3.95 -1.58
C ASN A 145 2.10 -2.54 -1.18
N GLU A 146 0.79 -2.26 -1.19
CA GLU A 146 0.25 -0.99 -0.73
C GLU A 146 0.52 -0.76 0.76
N ARG A 147 0.35 -1.79 1.60
CA ARG A 147 0.66 -1.72 3.03
C ARG A 147 2.15 -1.43 3.25
N THR A 148 3.03 -2.09 2.52
CA THR A 148 4.48 -1.87 2.61
C THR A 148 4.88 -0.51 2.08
N ARG A 149 4.34 -0.08 0.93
CA ARG A 149 4.53 1.26 0.38
C ARG A 149 4.17 2.33 1.39
N ARG A 150 2.98 2.23 2.02
CA ARG A 150 2.56 3.17 3.08
C ARG A 150 3.51 3.19 4.27
N ARG A 151 4.00 2.03 4.72
CA ARG A 151 4.99 1.96 5.81
C ARG A 151 6.28 2.67 5.44
N VAL A 152 6.78 2.46 4.22
CA VAL A 152 7.98 3.12 3.70
C VAL A 152 7.75 4.62 3.57
N GLU A 153 6.62 5.07 3.02
CA GLU A 153 6.27 6.49 2.89
C GLU A 153 6.20 7.20 4.26
N VAL A 154 5.62 6.55 5.29
CA VAL A 154 5.59 7.08 6.65
C VAL A 154 7.00 7.13 7.27
N ALA A 155 7.81 6.10 7.06
CA ALA A 155 9.18 6.07 7.55
C ALA A 155 10.06 7.13 6.88
N ASP A 156 9.95 7.30 5.56
CA ASP A 156 10.66 8.33 4.79
C ASP A 156 10.25 9.73 5.25
N ALA A 157 8.95 10.01 5.40
CA ALA A 157 8.46 11.29 5.91
C ALA A 157 9.02 11.62 7.31
N ARG A 158 9.01 10.65 8.22
CA ARG A 158 9.60 10.81 9.57
C ARG A 158 11.11 10.98 9.53
N GLY A 159 11.80 10.28 8.63
CA GLY A 159 13.24 10.43 8.43
C GLY A 159 13.61 11.84 7.97
N ARG A 160 12.86 12.39 7.01
CA ARG A 160 13.06 13.76 6.54
C ARG A 160 12.76 14.81 7.62
N GLU A 161 11.75 14.58 8.45
CA GLU A 161 11.43 15.42 9.60
C GLU A 161 12.57 15.41 10.64
N ALA A 162 13.12 14.24 10.95
CA ALA A 162 14.27 14.13 11.84
C ALA A 162 15.51 14.87 11.30
N VAL A 163 15.79 14.78 10.00
CA VAL A 163 16.87 15.55 9.34
C VAL A 163 16.63 17.04 9.46
N LEU A 164 15.40 17.52 9.22
CA LEU A 164 15.07 18.94 9.39
C LEU A 164 15.33 19.39 10.84
N HIS A 165 14.91 18.61 11.84
CA HIS A 165 15.20 18.91 13.25
C HIS A 165 16.70 18.97 13.56
N LEU A 166 17.49 18.04 13.01
CA LEU A 166 18.95 18.05 13.18
C LEU A 166 19.58 19.30 12.55
N LEU A 167 19.13 19.70 11.36
CA LEU A 167 19.59 20.92 10.70
C LEU A 167 19.21 22.17 11.50
N MET A 168 17.97 22.25 11.99
CA MET A 168 17.51 23.35 12.85
C MET A 168 18.30 23.44 14.17
N ALA A 169 18.76 22.30 14.70
CA ALA A 169 19.60 22.24 15.89
C ALA A 169 21.11 22.42 15.62
N GLY A 170 21.52 22.60 14.35
CA GLY A 170 22.93 22.75 13.95
C GLY A 170 23.74 21.44 13.89
N ASN A 171 23.10 20.27 14.04
CA ASN A 171 23.75 18.95 14.00
C ASN A 171 23.99 18.47 12.55
N LEU A 172 24.82 19.19 11.80
CA LEU A 172 24.99 19.00 10.35
C LEU A 172 25.52 17.63 9.95
N THR A 173 26.53 17.12 10.65
CA THR A 173 27.16 15.83 10.30
C THR A 173 26.15 14.69 10.36
N THR A 174 25.37 14.60 11.44
CA THR A 174 24.33 13.58 11.60
C THR A 174 23.19 13.79 10.60
N ALA A 175 22.79 15.05 10.35
CA ALA A 175 21.79 15.36 9.34
C ALA A 175 22.19 14.84 7.95
N HIS A 176 23.45 15.07 7.53
CA HIS A 176 23.97 14.57 6.25
C HIS A 176 24.04 13.04 6.19
N GLN A 177 24.48 12.39 7.27
CA GLN A 177 24.55 10.92 7.32
C GLN A 177 23.18 10.28 7.12
N ILE A 178 22.14 10.79 7.78
CA ILE A 178 20.78 10.29 7.63
C ILE A 178 20.22 10.67 6.26
N ALA A 179 20.40 11.91 5.81
CA ALA A 179 19.92 12.38 4.52
C ALA A 179 20.51 11.60 3.33
N ALA A 180 21.74 11.08 3.46
CA ALA A 180 22.38 10.25 2.44
C ALA A 180 21.66 8.89 2.22
N ALA A 181 20.89 8.42 3.19
CA ALA A 181 20.08 7.21 3.09
C ALA A 181 18.66 7.48 2.53
N LEU A 182 18.30 8.75 2.30
CA LEU A 182 16.99 9.17 1.85
C LEU A 182 17.06 9.71 0.42
N ALA A 183 15.94 9.62 -0.29
CA ALA A 183 15.75 10.24 -1.60
C ALA A 183 14.63 11.28 -1.50
N PRO A 184 14.68 12.39 -2.26
CA PRO A 184 15.77 12.81 -3.13
C PRO A 184 17.03 13.22 -2.35
N ARG A 185 18.11 13.64 -3.01
CA ARG A 185 19.31 14.16 -2.31
C ARG A 185 19.00 15.52 -1.70
N LEU A 186 19.45 15.75 -0.46
CA LEU A 186 19.38 17.08 0.15
C LEU A 186 20.46 17.98 -0.47
N TYR A 187 20.03 19.13 -1.01
CA TYR A 187 20.94 20.08 -1.66
C TYR A 187 21.62 20.99 -0.64
N ASP A 188 22.86 21.38 -0.94
CA ASP A 188 23.60 22.40 -0.20
C ASP A 188 24.40 23.24 -1.22
N PRO A 189 24.07 24.53 -1.44
CA PRO A 189 23.02 25.30 -0.79
C PRO A 189 21.59 24.90 -1.23
N ALA A 190 20.62 25.15 -0.36
CA ALA A 190 19.19 24.89 -0.59
C ALA A 190 18.35 26.16 -0.46
N ARG A 191 17.17 26.15 -1.10
CA ARG A 191 16.15 27.18 -0.94
C ARG A 191 14.94 26.62 -0.19
N PHE A 192 14.46 27.36 0.79
CA PHE A 192 13.31 26.99 1.61
C PHE A 192 12.05 27.70 1.12
N HIS A 193 10.97 26.94 0.95
CA HIS A 193 9.64 27.47 0.66
C HIS A 193 8.66 26.95 1.72
N VAL A 194 7.89 27.86 2.34
CA VAL A 194 6.79 27.50 3.22
C VAL A 194 5.50 27.65 2.42
N VAL A 195 4.76 26.56 2.30
CA VAL A 195 3.50 26.48 1.57
C VAL A 195 2.38 26.35 2.60
N GLU A 196 1.52 27.35 2.67
CA GLU A 196 0.32 27.28 3.51
C GLU A 196 -0.82 26.60 2.77
N CYS A 197 -1.40 25.59 3.40
CA CYS A 197 -2.50 24.80 2.90
C CYS A 197 -3.53 24.54 4.00
N GLY A 198 -4.80 24.36 3.63
CA GLY A 198 -5.81 23.92 4.61
C GLY A 198 -5.39 22.59 5.27
N ARG A 199 -5.69 22.41 6.56
CA ARG A 199 -5.28 21.20 7.34
C ARG A 199 -5.63 19.89 6.64
N ASP A 200 -6.81 19.81 6.02
CA ASP A 200 -7.30 18.61 5.33
C ASP A 200 -6.65 18.40 3.94
N ARG A 201 -5.95 19.40 3.43
CA ARG A 201 -5.32 19.40 2.09
C ARG A 201 -3.81 19.17 2.14
N ARG A 202 -3.24 18.93 3.32
CA ARG A 202 -1.78 18.77 3.48
C ARG A 202 -1.21 17.62 2.65
N ALA A 203 -1.90 16.47 2.63
CA ALA A 203 -1.47 15.31 1.84
C ALA A 203 -1.52 15.59 0.33
N GLU A 204 -2.59 16.26 -0.12
CA GLU A 204 -2.72 16.72 -1.51
C GLU A 204 -1.62 17.71 -1.88
N THR A 205 -1.34 18.68 -1.01
CA THR A 205 -0.29 19.69 -1.19
C THR A 205 1.08 19.06 -1.30
N ILE A 206 1.42 18.09 -0.44
CA ILE A 206 2.68 17.32 -0.53
C ILE A 206 2.80 16.63 -1.89
N ARG A 207 1.71 16.01 -2.39
CA ARG A 207 1.69 15.34 -3.70
C ARG A 207 1.94 16.35 -4.83
N ILE A 208 1.24 17.47 -4.84
CA ILE A 208 1.41 18.52 -5.87
C ILE A 208 2.83 19.10 -5.84
N CYS A 209 3.39 19.37 -4.65
CA CYS A 209 4.79 19.79 -4.50
C CYS A 209 5.75 18.76 -5.10
N ALA A 210 5.53 17.46 -4.85
CA ALA A 210 6.38 16.40 -5.38
C ALA A 210 6.31 16.34 -6.91
N GLU A 211 5.11 16.45 -7.48
CA GLU A 211 4.89 16.47 -8.93
C GLU A 211 5.56 17.68 -9.59
N LEU A 212 5.32 18.90 -9.09
CA LEU A 212 5.88 20.13 -9.65
C LEU A 212 7.40 20.21 -9.55
N THR A 213 7.99 19.60 -8.52
CA THR A 213 9.45 19.53 -8.36
C THR A 213 10.08 18.35 -9.07
N GLY A 214 9.28 17.50 -9.75
CA GLY A 214 9.73 16.29 -10.41
C GLY A 214 10.38 15.30 -9.44
N GLY A 215 9.90 15.26 -8.19
CA GLY A 215 10.44 14.41 -7.11
C GLY A 215 11.83 14.80 -6.62
N ARG A 216 12.35 15.97 -7.00
CA ARG A 216 13.72 16.40 -6.63
C ARG A 216 13.77 17.22 -5.35
N ALA A 217 12.67 17.83 -4.91
CA ALA A 217 12.68 18.62 -3.68
C ALA A 217 12.46 17.75 -2.45
N TRP A 218 13.07 18.18 -1.35
CA TRP A 218 12.81 17.66 -0.02
C TRP A 218 11.54 18.25 0.54
N ILE A 219 10.49 17.45 0.63
CA ILE A 219 9.18 17.90 1.12
C ILE A 219 8.98 17.33 2.52
N VAL A 220 8.74 18.22 3.47
CA VAL A 220 8.64 17.89 4.90
C VAL A 220 7.42 18.58 5.49
N ARG A 221 6.77 17.92 6.44
CA ARG A 221 5.74 18.56 7.28
C ARG A 221 6.41 19.64 8.11
N CYS A 222 5.87 20.86 8.13
CA CYS A 222 6.30 21.87 9.08
C CYS A 222 6.13 21.33 10.53
N PRO A 223 7.18 21.42 11.37
CA PRO A 223 7.14 20.93 12.74
C PRO A 223 6.34 21.83 13.69
N VAL A 224 6.07 23.09 13.30
CA VAL A 224 5.37 24.07 14.13
C VAL A 224 3.89 24.20 13.75
N TYR A 225 3.59 24.26 12.45
CA TYR A 225 2.27 24.55 11.93
C TYR A 225 1.70 23.37 11.12
N SER A 226 0.53 22.88 11.52
CA SER A 226 -0.12 21.72 10.89
C SER A 226 -0.64 21.98 9.48
N ASP A 227 -0.87 23.25 9.16
CA ASP A 227 -1.32 23.81 7.88
C ASP A 227 -0.16 24.15 6.94
N HIS A 228 1.10 23.97 7.34
CA HIS A 228 2.25 24.29 6.50
C HIS A 228 2.98 23.05 5.98
N VAL A 229 3.46 23.15 4.75
CA VAL A 229 4.38 22.20 4.12
C VAL A 229 5.67 22.94 3.79
N LEU A 230 6.80 22.38 4.20
CA LEU A 230 8.12 22.91 3.87
C LEU A 230 8.63 22.20 2.62
N VAL A 231 9.03 22.97 1.61
CA VAL A 231 9.69 22.47 0.41
C VAL A 231 11.11 23.01 0.38
N VAL A 232 12.09 22.11 0.46
CA VAL A 232 13.51 22.41 0.39
C VAL A 232 14.00 22.01 -1.00
N ALA A 233 14.17 23.01 -1.85
CA ALA A 233 14.43 22.84 -3.27
C ALA A 233 15.91 23.11 -3.60
N SER A 234 16.34 22.52 -4.72
CA SER A 234 17.64 22.87 -5.30
C SER A 234 17.67 24.33 -5.72
N THR A 235 18.86 24.90 -5.69
CA THR A 235 19.16 26.24 -6.19
C THR A 235 19.52 26.23 -7.68
N THR A 236 19.55 25.05 -8.32
CA THR A 236 19.85 24.94 -9.75
C THR A 236 18.83 25.72 -10.58
N PRO A 237 19.28 26.45 -11.61
CA PRO A 237 18.40 27.25 -12.45
C PRO A 237 17.28 26.41 -13.05
N VAL A 238 16.06 26.92 -12.94
CA VAL A 238 14.91 26.36 -13.63
C VAL A 238 15.16 26.47 -15.15
N PRO A 239 14.85 25.45 -15.97
CA PRO A 239 15.01 25.52 -17.42
C PRO A 239 14.32 26.76 -18.00
N ALA A 240 14.91 27.36 -19.04
CA ALA A 240 14.37 28.56 -19.66
C ALA A 240 12.88 28.38 -20.04
N GLY A 241 12.02 29.25 -19.53
CA GLY A 241 10.57 29.22 -19.75
C GLY A 241 9.73 28.51 -18.68
N ALA A 242 10.34 27.82 -17.71
CA ALA A 242 9.58 27.28 -16.58
C ALA A 242 9.37 28.33 -15.48
N ARG A 243 8.17 28.31 -14.88
CA ARG A 243 7.77 29.27 -13.85
C ARG A 243 8.57 29.05 -12.57
N PRO A 244 8.85 30.11 -11.79
CA PRO A 244 9.33 29.96 -10.42
C PRO A 244 8.41 29.02 -9.61
N LEU A 245 9.00 28.23 -8.71
CA LEU A 245 8.27 27.19 -7.97
C LEU A 245 7.08 27.78 -7.17
N GLU A 246 7.26 28.95 -6.55
CA GLU A 246 6.19 29.67 -5.83
C GLU A 246 4.98 30.00 -6.72
N ALA A 247 5.22 30.46 -7.95
CA ALA A 247 4.18 30.78 -8.91
C ALA A 247 3.50 29.52 -9.45
N ALA A 248 4.25 28.42 -9.64
CA ALA A 248 3.71 27.13 -10.03
C ALA A 248 2.81 26.54 -8.92
N LEU A 249 3.24 26.61 -7.66
CA LEU A 249 2.49 26.13 -6.51
C LEU A 249 1.20 26.92 -6.29
N THR A 250 1.27 28.24 -6.32
CA THR A 250 0.10 29.12 -6.16
C THR A 250 -0.93 28.90 -7.27
N ALA A 251 -0.47 28.62 -8.50
CA ALA A 251 -1.37 28.32 -9.61
C ALA A 251 -2.01 26.91 -9.53
N ALA A 252 -1.32 25.94 -8.92
CA ALA A 252 -1.78 24.56 -8.84
C ALA A 252 -2.64 24.27 -7.59
N ILE A 253 -2.46 25.04 -6.52
CA ILE A 253 -3.11 24.83 -5.23
C ILE A 253 -4.01 26.02 -4.94
N GLU A 254 -5.31 25.85 -5.21
CA GLU A 254 -6.31 26.88 -4.94
C GLU A 254 -6.26 27.36 -3.48
N GLY A 255 -6.19 28.67 -3.26
CA GLY A 255 -6.15 29.29 -1.93
C GLY A 255 -4.83 29.12 -1.17
N CYS A 256 -3.77 28.65 -1.85
CA CYS A 256 -2.44 28.52 -1.26
C CYS A 256 -1.68 29.85 -1.26
N VAL A 257 -0.94 30.12 -0.18
CA VAL A 257 0.06 31.19 -0.11
C VAL A 257 1.43 30.55 0.07
N VAL A 258 2.45 31.07 -0.63
CA VAL A 258 3.82 30.54 -0.59
C VAL A 258 4.78 31.64 -0.18
N GLY A 259 5.55 31.38 0.87
CA GLY A 259 6.70 32.20 1.24
C GLY A 259 8.01 31.54 0.80
N THR A 260 8.90 32.31 0.20
CA THR A 260 10.19 31.84 -0.32
C THR A 260 11.34 32.55 0.41
N GLY A 261 12.29 31.79 0.92
CA GLY A 261 13.54 32.30 1.48
C GLY A 261 14.67 32.34 0.45
N ASP A 262 15.84 32.83 0.87
CA ASP A 262 17.02 32.85 0.02
C ASP A 262 17.63 31.45 -0.15
N ALA A 263 18.56 31.36 -1.11
CA ALA A 263 19.42 30.20 -1.26
C ALA A 263 20.53 30.25 -0.20
N LEU A 264 20.46 29.36 0.80
CA LEU A 264 21.39 29.34 1.93
C LEU A 264 22.08 27.98 2.08
N ALA A 265 23.24 27.99 2.73
CA ALA A 265 23.91 26.76 3.13
C ALA A 265 23.08 26.02 4.17
N LEU A 266 23.18 24.68 4.23
CA LEU A 266 22.39 23.88 5.18
C LEU A 266 22.68 24.20 6.65
N ARG A 267 23.87 24.74 6.97
CA ARG A 267 24.18 25.25 8.32
C ARG A 267 23.27 26.41 8.75
N ASP A 268 22.71 27.14 7.79
CA ASP A 268 21.87 28.32 7.99
C ASP A 268 20.37 27.97 7.84
N THR A 269 20.00 26.68 7.98
CA THR A 269 18.63 26.18 7.80
C THR A 269 17.61 26.93 8.65
N ALA A 270 17.94 27.26 9.91
CA ALA A 270 17.04 28.02 10.78
C ALA A 270 16.73 29.42 10.21
N VAL A 271 17.74 30.09 9.66
CA VAL A 271 17.60 31.40 9.01
C VAL A 271 16.75 31.27 7.74
N GLY A 272 17.03 30.27 6.90
CA GLY A 272 16.28 30.02 5.67
C GLY A 272 14.79 29.75 5.93
N TYR A 273 14.48 28.95 6.96
CA TYR A 273 13.11 28.74 7.40
C TYR A 273 12.44 30.03 7.88
N GLN A 274 13.13 30.83 8.70
CA GLN A 274 12.60 32.11 9.20
C GLN A 274 12.33 33.11 8.06
N GLN A 275 13.24 33.21 7.07
CA GLN A 275 13.05 34.05 5.89
C GLN A 275 11.80 33.62 5.09
N ALA A 276 11.67 32.32 4.80
CA ALA A 276 10.54 31.80 4.06
C ALA A 276 9.21 31.99 4.81
N PHE A 277 9.21 31.81 6.13
CA PHE A 277 8.04 32.07 6.97
C PHE A 277 7.67 33.56 7.01
N HIS A 278 8.65 34.46 7.09
CA HIS A 278 8.39 35.89 7.03
C HIS A 278 7.82 36.31 5.66
N ALA A 279 8.39 35.79 4.57
CA ALA A 279 7.88 36.00 3.22
C ALA A 279 6.44 35.51 3.07
N LEU A 280 6.08 34.37 3.69
CA LEU A 280 4.71 33.86 3.72
C LEU A 280 3.78 34.86 4.41
N ALA A 281 4.18 35.40 5.56
CA ALA A 281 3.38 36.37 6.31
C ALA A 281 3.15 37.68 5.53
N VAL A 282 4.09 38.09 4.69
CA VAL A 282 3.96 39.26 3.80
C VAL A 282 3.08 38.96 2.57
N ALA A 283 3.03 37.71 2.12
CA ALA A 283 2.27 37.29 0.95
C ALA A 283 0.78 36.99 1.23
N ARG A 284 0.39 36.88 2.51
CA ARG A 284 -1.00 36.77 2.98
C ARG A 284 -1.72 38.12 2.87
#